data_AF-A0A961ITH2-F1
#
_entry.id   AF-A0A961ITH2-F1
#
_cell.length_a   1.000
_cell.length_b   1.000
_cell.length_c   1.000
_cell.angle_alpha   90.00
_cell.angle_beta   90.00
_cell.angle_gamma   90.00
#
_symmetry.space_group_name_H-M   'P 1'
#
loop_
_entity.id
_entity.type
_entity.pdbx_description
1 polymer ?
#
loop_
_entity_poly.entity_id
_entity_poly.type
_entity_poly.pdbx_seq_one_letter_code
_entity_poly.pdbx_strand_id
1 'polypeptide(L)'
;MIKFTHFVRPALALADLTASSAVAENHTGFSQKALSELEFSPVGELPIEIAVLWGNPAEGESAVMLKFPANFPGGMHTHTHGYHGLVV
;
A
#
# COMPACT_ATOMS: atom_id res chain seq x y z
N MET A 1 16.46 57.26 -21.52
CA MET A 1 17.19 56.68 -20.37
C MET A 1 16.22 56.49 -19.22
N ILE A 2 15.64 55.29 -19.06
CA ILE A 2 14.97 54.85 -17.83
C ILE A 2 15.22 53.33 -17.73
N LYS A 3 16.02 52.92 -16.74
CA LYS A 3 16.30 51.52 -16.40
C LYS A 3 15.17 51.03 -15.49
N PHE A 4 14.48 49.95 -15.86
CA PHE A 4 13.60 49.23 -14.95
C PHE A 4 14.34 48.05 -14.32
N THR A 5 14.30 48.07 -13.01
CA THR A 5 14.90 47.14 -12.04
C THR A 5 14.28 45.75 -12.15
N HIS A 6 15.12 44.71 -12.05
CA HIS A 6 14.67 43.33 -11.95
C HIS A 6 14.14 43.06 -10.54
N PHE A 7 12.84 42.82 -10.41
CA PHE A 7 12.26 42.19 -9.24
C PHE A 7 12.31 40.66 -9.43
N VAL A 8 13.20 39.99 -8.70
CA VAL A 8 13.15 38.53 -8.56
C VAL A 8 12.21 38.21 -7.40
N ARG A 9 11.09 37.55 -7.68
CA ARG A 9 10.24 36.94 -6.65
C ARG A 9 10.63 35.46 -6.56
N PRO A 10 10.99 34.91 -5.38
CA PRO A 10 11.10 33.47 -5.25
C PRO A 10 9.70 32.87 -5.28
N ALA A 11 9.38 32.09 -6.32
CA ALA A 11 8.19 31.27 -6.34
C ALA A 11 8.44 30.04 -5.45
N LEU A 12 7.77 29.99 -4.31
CA LEU A 12 7.70 28.82 -3.45
C LEU A 12 6.85 27.76 -4.16
N ALA A 13 7.48 26.75 -4.74
CA ALA A 13 6.77 25.60 -5.31
C ALA A 13 6.35 24.67 -4.17
N LEU A 14 5.09 24.76 -3.76
CA LEU A 14 4.41 23.72 -2.99
C LEU A 14 4.23 22.53 -3.93
N ALA A 15 4.97 21.45 -3.69
CA ALA A 15 4.69 20.17 -4.33
C ALA A 15 3.43 19.59 -3.69
N ASP A 16 2.31 19.66 -4.41
CA ASP A 16 1.10 18.92 -4.04
C ASP A 16 1.40 17.42 -4.15
N LEU A 17 1.60 16.80 -3.00
CA LEU A 17 1.65 15.36 -2.87
C LEU A 17 0.22 14.85 -3.04
N THR A 18 -0.19 14.59 -4.29
CA THR A 18 -1.48 13.96 -4.56
C THR A 18 -1.40 12.52 -4.08
N ALA A 19 -1.80 12.28 -2.83
CA ALA A 19 -2.07 10.95 -2.32
C ALA A 19 -3.23 10.37 -3.14
N SER A 20 -2.92 9.46 -4.07
CA SER A 20 -3.94 8.66 -4.72
C SER A 20 -4.50 7.72 -3.66
N SER A 21 -5.69 8.02 -3.16
CA SER A 21 -6.45 7.08 -2.34
C SER A 21 -6.86 5.95 -3.27
N ALA A 22 -6.22 4.79 -3.13
CA ALA A 22 -6.77 3.57 -3.70
C ALA A 22 -8.18 3.40 -3.10
N VAL A 23 -9.20 3.53 -3.94
CA VAL A 23 -10.59 3.36 -3.53
C VAL A 23 -10.76 1.90 -3.15
N ALA A 24 -10.96 1.62 -1.86
CA ALA A 24 -11.37 0.28 -1.42
C ALA A 24 -12.73 -0.02 -2.07
N GLU A 25 -12.74 -0.98 -2.99
CA GLU A 25 -13.91 -1.33 -3.77
C GLU A 25 -14.97 -1.98 -2.85
N ASN A 26 -16.15 -1.38 -2.79
CA ASN A 26 -17.25 -1.78 -1.91
C ASN A 26 -17.94 -3.05 -2.45
N HIS A 27 -17.30 -4.21 -2.28
CA HIS A 27 -17.85 -5.48 -2.74
C HIS A 27 -19.02 -5.92 -1.84
N THR A 28 -20.25 -5.86 -2.37
CA THR A 28 -21.41 -6.56 -1.78
C THR A 28 -21.53 -7.94 -2.43
N GLY A 29 -21.07 -9.00 -1.73
CA GLY A 29 -21.10 -10.40 -2.19
C GLY A 29 -19.80 -11.17 -1.92
N PHE A 30 -19.80 -12.48 -2.19
CA PHE A 30 -18.57 -13.29 -2.15
C PHE A 30 -17.65 -12.87 -3.31
N SER A 31 -16.63 -12.07 -3.02
CA SER A 31 -15.56 -11.74 -3.96
C SER A 31 -14.56 -12.90 -3.97
N GLN A 32 -14.43 -13.58 -5.11
CA GLN A 32 -13.38 -14.58 -5.34
C GLN A 32 -12.56 -14.09 -6.52
N LYS A 33 -11.28 -13.79 -6.29
CA LYS A 33 -10.30 -13.49 -7.32
C LYS A 33 -9.43 -14.72 -7.53
N ALA A 34 -9.12 -15.05 -8.78
CA ALA A 34 -8.14 -16.10 -9.05
C ALA A 34 -6.77 -15.64 -8.53
N LEU A 35 -5.90 -16.58 -8.12
CA LEU A 35 -4.55 -16.24 -7.64
C LEU A 35 -3.75 -15.44 -8.69
N SER A 36 -3.96 -15.73 -9.98
CA SER A 36 -3.34 -15.03 -11.10
C SER A 36 -3.83 -13.60 -11.31
N GLU A 37 -4.94 -13.22 -10.68
CA GLU A 37 -5.55 -11.87 -10.77
C GLU A 37 -5.19 -11.00 -9.57
N LEU A 38 -4.39 -11.52 -8.63
CA LEU A 38 -3.94 -10.76 -7.47
C LEU A 38 -2.77 -9.85 -7.84
N GLU A 39 -2.93 -8.58 -7.50
CA GLU A 39 -1.88 -7.57 -7.66
C GLU A 39 -0.95 -7.61 -6.43
N PHE A 40 0.20 -8.22 -6.61
CA PHE A 40 1.23 -8.30 -5.57
C PHE A 40 2.10 -7.04 -5.57
N SER A 41 2.35 -6.52 -4.37
CA SER A 41 3.19 -5.34 -4.15
C SER A 41 4.21 -5.61 -3.05
N PRO A 42 5.40 -4.98 -3.08
CA PRO A 42 6.39 -5.14 -2.01
C PRO A 42 5.90 -4.63 -0.65
N VAL A 43 6.28 -5.32 0.44
CA VAL A 43 6.03 -4.86 1.81
C VAL A 43 7.27 -4.16 2.36
N GLY A 44 7.32 -2.83 2.24
CA GLY A 44 8.47 -2.05 2.70
C GLY A 44 9.78 -2.57 2.10
N GLU A 45 10.79 -2.80 2.94
CA GLU A 45 12.08 -3.39 2.53
C GLU A 45 12.16 -4.91 2.72
N LEU A 46 11.05 -5.55 3.12
CA LEU A 46 11.03 -7.01 3.32
C LEU A 46 10.97 -7.73 1.97
N PRO A 47 11.57 -8.92 1.86
CA PRO A 47 11.50 -9.72 0.64
C PRO A 47 10.16 -10.47 0.54
N ILE A 48 9.05 -9.85 0.95
CA ILE A 48 7.69 -10.42 0.95
C ILE A 48 6.83 -9.53 0.05
N GLU A 49 5.96 -10.16 -0.75
CA GLU A 49 4.94 -9.44 -1.51
C GLU A 49 3.56 -9.63 -0.87
N ILE A 50 2.71 -8.60 -0.96
CA ILE A 50 1.34 -8.58 -0.44
C ILE A 50 0.35 -8.25 -1.54
N ALA A 51 -0.77 -8.98 -1.55
CA ALA A 51 -1.96 -8.63 -2.31
C ALA A 51 -3.14 -8.45 -1.35
N VAL A 52 -3.83 -7.32 -1.42
CA VAL A 52 -5.01 -7.05 -0.58
C VAL A 52 -6.23 -7.74 -1.20
N LEU A 53 -6.90 -8.58 -0.41
CA LEU A 53 -8.09 -9.31 -0.85
C LEU A 53 -9.37 -8.52 -0.56
N TRP A 54 -9.43 -7.88 0.61
CA TRP A 54 -10.47 -6.93 1.01
C TRP A 54 -10.00 -6.08 2.20
N GLY A 55 -10.69 -4.95 2.42
CA GLY A 55 -10.40 -4.04 3.53
C GLY A 55 -9.17 -3.17 3.29
N ASN A 56 -8.64 -2.59 4.37
CA ASN A 56 -7.44 -1.75 4.33
C ASN A 56 -6.50 -2.11 5.51
N PRO A 57 -5.37 -2.78 5.25
CA PRO A 57 -4.41 -3.18 6.29
C PRO A 57 -3.82 -2.02 7.11
N ALA A 58 -3.89 -0.77 6.61
CA ALA A 58 -3.41 0.40 7.33
C ALA A 58 -4.45 1.02 8.27
N GLU A 59 -5.73 0.68 8.12
CA GLU A 59 -6.84 1.33 8.83
C GLU A 59 -7.62 0.37 9.76
N GLY A 60 -7.54 -0.95 9.53
CA GLY A 60 -8.21 -1.91 10.39
C GLY A 60 -8.26 -3.33 9.83
N GLU A 61 -9.41 -3.98 10.02
CA GLU A 61 -9.63 -5.36 9.57
C GLU A 61 -9.46 -5.49 8.06
N SER A 62 -8.73 -6.52 7.66
CA SER A 62 -8.42 -6.80 6.26
C SER A 62 -8.06 -8.28 6.08
N ALA A 63 -8.13 -8.75 4.84
CA ALA A 63 -7.48 -9.99 4.45
C ALA A 63 -6.48 -9.73 3.32
N VAL A 64 -5.36 -10.43 3.40
CA VAL A 64 -4.25 -10.30 2.47
C VAL A 64 -3.71 -11.67 2.09
N MET A 65 -3.18 -11.78 0.88
CA MET A 65 -2.33 -12.89 0.46
C MET A 65 -0.88 -12.45 0.60
N LEU A 66 -0.07 -13.24 1.31
CA LEU A 66 1.37 -13.01 1.44
C LEU A 66 2.13 -14.02 0.59
N LYS A 67 3.06 -13.52 -0.21
CA LYS A 67 3.97 -14.35 -1.00
C LYS A 67 5.36 -14.27 -0.40
N PHE A 68 5.78 -15.39 0.17
CA PHE A 68 7.10 -15.55 0.78
C PHE A 68 8.09 -16.13 -0.23
N PRO A 69 9.36 -15.70 -0.19
CA PRO A 69 10.42 -16.32 -0.96
C PRO A 69 10.75 -17.70 -0.36
N ALA A 70 11.37 -18.56 -1.16
CA ALA A 70 11.82 -19.86 -0.67
C ALA A 70 12.76 -19.69 0.54
N ASN A 71 12.58 -20.55 1.55
CA ASN A 71 13.37 -20.56 2.79
C ASN A 71 13.27 -19.26 3.63
N PHE A 72 12.17 -18.50 3.52
CA PHE A 72 11.95 -17.34 4.37
C PHE A 72 11.92 -17.76 5.86
N PRO A 73 12.81 -17.23 6.72
CA PRO A 73 12.99 -17.75 8.08
C PRO A 73 11.85 -17.38 9.04
N GLY A 74 10.96 -16.47 8.65
CA GLY A 74 9.96 -15.90 9.56
C GLY A 74 10.59 -14.98 10.61
N GLY A 75 9.85 -13.96 11.04
CA GLY A 75 10.24 -13.11 12.16
C GLY A 75 9.28 -13.33 13.32
N MET A 76 9.81 -13.47 14.54
CA MET A 76 8.97 -13.50 15.75
C MET A 76 8.32 -12.15 15.96
N HIS A 77 6.99 -12.13 16.09
CA HIS A 77 6.20 -10.95 16.39
C HIS A 77 4.90 -11.34 17.09
N THR A 78 4.14 -10.34 17.55
CA THR A 78 2.84 -10.51 18.21
C THR A 78 1.74 -9.81 17.43
N HIS A 79 0.51 -10.30 17.59
CA HIS A 79 -0.68 -9.62 17.10
C HIS A 79 -1.43 -8.98 18.27
N THR A 80 -1.91 -7.76 18.07
CA THR A 80 -2.75 -7.05 19.05
C THR A 80 -4.22 -7.48 18.99
N HIS A 81 -4.62 -8.20 17.94
CA HIS A 81 -5.97 -8.70 17.68
C HIS A 81 -5.92 -10.15 17.20
N GLY A 82 -7.06 -10.84 17.19
CA GLY A 82 -7.16 -12.18 16.61
C GLY A 82 -6.85 -12.17 15.11
N TYR A 83 -6.21 -13.23 14.61
CA TYR A 83 -5.99 -13.43 13.19
C TYR A 83 -6.27 -14.89 12.80
N HIS A 84 -6.59 -15.10 11.52
CA HIS A 84 -6.73 -16.42 10.92
C HIS A 84 -5.73 -16.54 9.77
N GLY A 85 -4.87 -17.55 9.81
CA GLY A 85 -3.89 -17.84 8.76
C GLY A 85 -4.20 -19.17 8.07
N LEU A 86 -4.11 -19.18 6.74
CA LEU A 86 -4.18 -20.37 5.91
C LEU A 86 -2.92 -20.42 5.05
N VAL A 87 -2.29 -21.58 4.98
CA VAL A 87 -1.15 -21.83 4.08
C VAL A 87 -1.69 -22.53 2.84
N VAL A 88 -1.28 -22.07 1.67
CA VAL A 88 -1.70 -22.58 0.35
C VAL A 88 -0.50 -23.14 -0.39
#